data_AF-A0A7J5ZLB3-F1
#
_entry.id   AF-A0A7J5ZLB3-F1
#
_cell.length_a   1.000
_cell.length_b   1.000
_cell.length_c   1.000
_cell.angle_alpha   90.00
_cell.angle_beta   90.00
_cell.angle_gamma   90.00
#
_symmetry.space_group_name_H-M   'P 1'
#
loop_
_entity.id
_entity.type
_entity.pdbx_description
1 polymer ?
#
loop_
_entity_poly.entity_id
_entity_poly.type
_entity_poly.pdbx_seq_one_letter_code
_entity_poly.pdbx_strand_id
1 'polypeptide(L)'
;MMLLKLTLLTLLIVVPDLHVSGETIVTCEHHTAVLNCGARRIRVIGALYGRTDLQTCAAGGPHKQIYNTRCSAPQAAAKVRAR
;
A
#
# COMPACT_ATOMS: atom_id res chain seq x y z
N MET A 1 26.71 35.28 -15.45
CA MET A 1 26.99 33.99 -14.78
C MET A 1 26.20 33.77 -13.48
N MET A 2 25.79 34.80 -12.72
CA MET A 2 24.88 34.64 -11.57
C MET A 2 23.43 34.31 -11.96
N LEU A 3 22.94 34.86 -13.09
CA LEU A 3 21.57 34.65 -13.56
C LEU A 3 21.30 33.17 -13.89
N LEU A 4 22.22 32.48 -14.56
CA LEU A 4 22.09 31.04 -14.84
C LEU A 4 22.05 30.18 -13.56
N LYS A 5 22.82 30.58 -12.53
CA LYS A 5 22.81 29.89 -11.23
C LYS A 5 21.48 30.10 -10.51
N LEU A 6 20.91 31.31 -10.57
CA LEU A 6 19.61 31.63 -9.99
C LEU A 6 18.47 30.87 -10.69
N THR A 7 18.48 30.80 -12.03
CA THR A 7 17.47 30.04 -12.80
C THR A 7 17.55 28.53 -12.55
N LEU A 8 18.75 27.99 -12.35
CA LEU A 8 18.95 26.58 -12.00
C LEU A 8 18.43 26.26 -10.58
N LEU A 9 18.70 27.14 -9.61
CA LEU A 9 18.16 27.01 -8.24
C LEU A 9 16.63 27.05 -8.24
N THR A 10 16.00 27.93 -9.02
CA THR A 10 14.53 27.98 -9.12
C THR A 10 13.93 26.73 -9.76
N LEU A 11 14.60 26.10 -10.72
CA LEU A 11 14.08 24.89 -11.39
C LEU A 11 14.03 23.66 -10.44
N LEU A 12 14.94 23.59 -9.46
CA LEU A 12 14.95 22.55 -8.43
C LEU A 12 13.82 22.71 -7.40
N ILE A 13 13.37 23.95 -7.17
CA ILE A 13 12.30 24.27 -6.19
C ILE A 13 10.91 24.07 -6.81
N VAL A 14 10.79 24.16 -8.14
CA VAL A 14 9.52 24.01 -8.89
C VAL A 14 9.32 22.58 -9.38
N VAL A 15 10.06 21.57 -8.87
CA VAL A 15 9.64 20.18 -9.07
C VAL A 15 8.36 20.01 -8.25
N PRO A 16 7.17 19.97 -8.87
CA PRO A 16 5.94 19.77 -8.12
C PRO A 16 6.11 18.42 -7.43
N ASP A 17 5.91 18.39 -6.12
CA ASP A 17 6.01 17.19 -5.30
C ASP A 17 5.56 15.95 -6.07
N LEU A 18 6.52 15.14 -6.49
CA LEU A 18 6.25 13.79 -6.97
C LEU A 18 5.96 12.90 -5.74
N HIS A 19 5.03 13.35 -4.90
CA HIS A 19 4.56 12.62 -3.73
C HIS A 19 3.61 11.53 -4.21
N VAL A 20 4.19 10.41 -4.66
CA VAL A 20 3.46 9.14 -4.71
C VAL A 20 3.26 8.70 -3.26
N SER A 21 2.14 9.13 -2.67
CA SER A 21 1.70 8.63 -1.37
C SER A 21 1.19 7.20 -1.54
N GLY A 22 2.06 6.23 -1.35
CA GLY A 22 1.69 4.81 -1.26
C GLY A 22 1.22 4.48 0.14
N GLU A 23 -0.03 4.05 0.30
CA GLU A 23 -0.56 3.58 1.59
C GLU A 23 -0.69 2.06 1.56
N THR A 24 -0.26 1.40 2.65
CA THR A 24 -0.49 -0.03 2.87
C THR A 24 -1.49 -0.20 3.99
N ILE A 25 -2.58 -0.91 3.70
CA ILE A 25 -3.61 -1.26 4.69
C ILE A 25 -3.57 -2.76 4.95
N VAL A 26 -3.83 -3.14 6.20
CA VAL A 26 -4.02 -4.53 6.62
C VAL A 26 -5.43 -4.65 7.19
N THR A 27 -6.16 -5.66 6.74
CA THR A 27 -7.44 -6.07 7.34
C THR A 27 -7.38 -7.56 7.63
N CYS A 28 -7.97 -7.96 8.75
CA CYS A 28 -8.08 -9.36 9.12
C CYS A 28 -9.28 -10.02 8.43
N GLU A 29 -9.28 -11.35 8.39
CA GLU A 29 -10.39 -12.12 7.84
C GLU A 29 -11.71 -11.72 8.54
N HIS A 30 -12.80 -11.65 7.78
CA HIS A 30 -14.13 -11.18 8.22
C HIS A 30 -14.24 -9.68 8.56
N HIS A 31 -13.17 -8.90 8.42
CA HIS A 31 -13.22 -7.44 8.51
C HIS A 31 -13.20 -6.78 7.12
N THR A 32 -13.61 -5.52 7.06
CA THR A 32 -13.65 -4.72 5.83
C THR A 32 -12.55 -3.66 5.84
N ALA A 33 -11.68 -3.68 4.83
CA ALA A 33 -10.77 -2.57 4.54
C ALA A 33 -11.48 -1.49 3.72
N VAL A 34 -11.29 -0.23 4.09
CA VAL A 34 -11.72 0.93 3.30
C VAL A 34 -10.49 1.64 2.77
N LEU A 35 -10.35 1.67 1.44
CA LEU A 35 -9.30 2.43 0.75
C LEU A 35 -9.86 3.81 0.41
N ASN A 36 -9.15 4.87 0.77
CA ASN A 36 -9.58 6.24 0.51
C ASN A 36 -8.41 7.10 0.03
N CYS A 37 -8.54 7.71 -1.14
CA CYS A 37 -7.58 8.68 -1.66
C CYS A 37 -8.19 10.09 -1.85
N GLY A 38 -9.30 10.38 -1.17
CA GLY A 38 -10.08 11.60 -1.34
C GLY A 38 -10.64 11.70 -2.76
N ALA A 39 -10.46 12.86 -3.40
CA ALA A 39 -10.90 13.11 -4.77
C ALA A 39 -10.03 12.44 -5.86
N ARG A 40 -9.04 11.62 -5.48
CA ARG A 40 -8.11 10.97 -6.41
C ARG A 40 -8.54 9.53 -6.69
N ARG A 41 -7.99 8.97 -7.77
CA ARG A 41 -8.19 7.56 -8.12
C ARG A 41 -7.24 6.66 -7.34
N ILE A 42 -7.76 5.52 -6.88
CA ILE A 42 -6.96 4.46 -6.26
C ILE A 42 -6.26 3.66 -7.36
N ARG A 43 -4.95 3.44 -7.20
CA ARG A 43 -4.16 2.51 -8.01
C ARG A 43 -3.58 1.44 -7.09
N VAL A 44 -4.08 0.21 -7.19
CA VAL A 44 -3.58 -0.91 -6.40
C VAL A 44 -2.27 -1.44 -6.99
N ILE A 45 -1.17 -1.17 -6.28
CA ILE A 45 0.19 -1.62 -6.67
C ILE A 45 0.36 -3.12 -6.42
N GLY A 46 -0.09 -3.60 -5.27
CA GLY A 46 -0.09 -5.01 -4.90
C GLY A 46 -1.19 -5.32 -3.89
N ALA A 47 -1.51 -6.61 -3.74
CA ALA A 47 -2.34 -7.09 -2.65
C ALA A 47 -1.94 -8.52 -2.32
N LEU A 48 -2.00 -8.85 -1.03
CA LEU A 48 -1.79 -10.19 -0.51
C LEU A 48 -3.04 -10.60 0.27
N TYR A 49 -3.56 -11.79 -0.02
CA TYR A 49 -4.56 -12.45 0.81
C TYR A 49 -3.96 -13.76 1.32
N GLY A 50 -3.90 -13.92 2.63
CA GLY A 50 -3.23 -15.03 3.30
C GLY A 50 -2.48 -14.56 4.55
N ARG A 51 -1.36 -15.22 4.87
CA ARG A 51 -0.54 -14.93 6.05
C ARG A 51 0.93 -15.15 5.72
N THR A 52 1.75 -14.15 6.03
CA THR A 52 3.21 -14.15 5.82
C THR A 52 4.02 -14.03 7.12
N ASP A 53 3.34 -13.76 8.23
CA ASP A 53 3.98 -13.61 9.54
C ASP A 53 3.04 -14.05 10.68
N LEU A 54 3.61 -14.23 11.88
CA LEU A 54 2.92 -14.75 13.06
C LEU A 54 2.19 -13.69 13.88
N GLN A 55 2.40 -12.40 13.61
CA GLN A 55 1.95 -11.30 14.47
C GLN A 55 0.71 -10.60 13.90
N THR A 56 0.70 -10.37 12.59
CA THR A 56 -0.40 -9.71 11.88
C THR A 56 -1.68 -10.52 12.05
N CYS A 57 -2.76 -9.89 12.53
CA CYS A 57 -4.05 -10.56 12.75
C CYS A 57 -3.91 -11.84 13.60
N ALA A 58 -3.08 -11.82 14.64
CA ALA A 58 -2.90 -12.95 15.55
C ALA A 58 -3.94 -13.00 16.69
N ALA A 59 -4.57 -11.87 17.01
CA ALA A 59 -5.63 -11.82 18.02
C ALA A 59 -6.91 -12.51 17.52
N GLY A 60 -7.51 -13.37 18.35
CA GLY A 60 -8.84 -13.94 18.10
C GLY A 60 -8.89 -15.26 17.32
N GLY A 61 -7.77 -15.82 16.87
CA GLY A 61 -7.72 -17.13 16.20
C GLY A 61 -7.45 -18.29 17.17
N PRO A 62 -7.91 -19.53 16.88
CA PRO A 62 -7.36 -20.72 17.53
C PRO A 62 -5.85 -20.76 17.26
N HIS A 63 -5.03 -21.04 18.27
CA HIS A 63 -3.55 -21.13 18.14
C HIS A 63 -3.09 -21.89 16.88
N LYS A 64 -3.86 -22.88 16.39
CA LYS A 64 -3.52 -23.67 15.21
C LYS A 64 -3.65 -22.93 13.86
N GLN A 65 -4.43 -21.86 13.75
CA GLN A 65 -4.65 -21.14 12.48
C GLN A 65 -3.59 -20.08 12.16
N ILE A 66 -2.74 -19.72 13.14
CA ILE A 66 -1.78 -18.61 12.99
C ILE A 66 -0.37 -19.07 12.55
N TYR A 67 -0.05 -20.37 12.56
CA TYR A 67 1.30 -20.84 12.27
C TYR A 67 1.66 -20.95 10.78
N ASN A 68 0.67 -21.04 9.89
CA ASN A 68 0.95 -21.13 8.45
C ASN A 68 1.28 -19.73 7.88
N THR A 69 2.57 -19.39 7.84
CA THR A 69 3.10 -18.13 7.29
C THR A 69 3.50 -18.22 5.82
N ARG A 70 3.20 -19.33 5.14
CA ARG A 70 3.41 -19.51 3.69
C ARG A 70 2.07 -19.63 2.98
N CYS A 71 1.10 -18.84 3.43
CA CYS A 71 -0.24 -18.83 2.86
C CYS A 71 -0.41 -17.58 2.01
N SER A 72 -0.66 -17.74 0.71
CA SER A 72 -0.91 -16.63 -0.20
C SER A 72 -1.81 -17.06 -1.35
N ALA A 73 -2.81 -16.25 -1.70
CA ALA A 73 -3.64 -16.44 -2.87
C ALA A 73 -3.02 -15.74 -4.11
N PRO A 74 -2.69 -16.47 -5.20
CA PRO A 74 -1.99 -15.88 -6.36
C PRO A 74 -2.73 -14.73 -7.06
N GLN A 75 -4.06 -14.71 -6.98
CA GLN A 75 -4.90 -13.74 -7.69
C GLN A 75 -5.43 -12.61 -6.80
N ALA A 76 -4.90 -12.45 -5.58
CA ALA A 76 -5.37 -11.45 -4.63
C ALA A 76 -5.36 -10.04 -5.26
N ALA A 77 -4.23 -9.63 -5.85
CA ALA A 77 -4.10 -8.32 -6.46
C ALA A 77 -5.05 -8.11 -7.67
N ALA A 78 -5.28 -9.14 -8.48
CA ALA A 78 -6.23 -9.06 -9.60
C ALA A 78 -7.67 -8.88 -9.09
N LYS A 79 -8.05 -9.62 -8.05
CA LYS A 79 -9.39 -9.52 -7.44
C LYS A 79 -9.63 -8.14 -6.82
N VAL A 80 -8.66 -7.60 -6.09
CA VAL A 80 -8.80 -6.27 -5.47
C VAL A 80 -8.84 -5.16 -6.53
N ARG A 81 -8.06 -5.28 -7.61
CA ARG A 81 -8.10 -4.33 -8.74
C ARG A 81 -9.42 -4.32 -9.51
N ALA A 82 -10.19 -5.39 -9.45
CA ALA A 82 -11.46 -5.54 -10.17
C ALA A 82 -12.69 -5.10 -9.38
N ARG A 83 -12.50 -4.63 -8.14
CA ARG A 83 -13.56 -4.04 -7.31
C ARG A 83 -13.68 -2.55 -7.59
#